data_AF-A0A836PMU3-F1
#
_entry.id   AF-A0A836PMU3-F1
#
_cell.length_a   1.000
_cell.length_b   1.000
_cell.length_c   1.000
_cell.angle_alpha   90.00
_cell.angle_beta   90.00
_cell.angle_gamma   90.00
#
_symmetry.space_group_name_H-M   'P 1'
#
loop_
_entity.id
_entity.type
_entity.pdbx_description
1 polymer ?
#
loop_
_entity_poly.entity_id
_entity_poly.type
_entity_poly.pdbx_seq_one_letter_code
_entity_poly.pdbx_strand_id
1 'polypeptide(L)'
;MANIYKRWIYHKTEEAKIINSDEFDSYKDDGWKDSPAEFCKTTDFNVDPKDKEKVQALGEAIEGVADRINGELNVNVMDKEQLAMFAKEHFNADLEMNKRIGTLRKQVKKLIGG
;
A
#
# COMPACT_ATOMS: atom_id res chain seq x y z
N MET A 1 -10.10 -11.98 -15.81
CA MET A 1 -9.59 -12.70 -14.62
C MET A 1 -9.33 -11.64 -13.57
N ALA A 2 -9.88 -11.77 -12.36
CA ALA A 2 -9.50 -10.85 -11.28
C ALA A 2 -8.00 -11.03 -11.03
N ASN A 3 -7.23 -9.95 -11.04
CA ASN A 3 -5.82 -10.03 -10.71
C ASN A 3 -5.73 -10.43 -9.24
N ILE A 4 -5.28 -11.67 -8.99
CA ILE A 4 -4.96 -12.13 -7.64
C ILE A 4 -3.66 -11.45 -7.26
N TYR A 5 -3.72 -10.57 -6.27
CA TYR A 5 -2.56 -9.86 -5.74
C TYR A 5 -2.54 -10.00 -4.23
N LYS A 6 -1.34 -9.93 -3.65
CA LYS A 6 -1.17 -10.00 -2.21
C LYS A 6 -1.48 -8.66 -1.59
N ARG A 7 -2.19 -8.60 -0.47
CA ARG A 7 -2.38 -7.37 0.28
C ARG A 7 -2.24 -7.60 1.77
N TRP A 8 -1.69 -6.61 2.46
CA TRP A 8 -1.77 -6.55 3.91
C TRP A 8 -3.19 -6.22 4.33
N ILE A 9 -3.65 -6.94 5.34
CA ILE A 9 -4.85 -6.66 6.09
C ILE A 9 -4.51 -6.46 7.55
N TYR A 10 -5.28 -5.60 8.19
CA TYR A 10 -5.09 -5.15 9.56
C TYR A 10 -6.32 -5.52 10.37
N HIS A 11 -6.10 -5.87 11.63
CA HIS A 11 -7.15 -6.12 12.59
C HIS A 11 -6.87 -5.31 13.85
N LYS A 12 -7.91 -5.01 14.62
CA LYS A 12 -7.78 -4.19 15.83
C LYS A 12 -6.97 -4.88 16.93
N THR A 13 -7.05 -6.21 17.00
CA THR A 13 -6.47 -7.00 18.11
C THR A 13 -5.51 -8.10 17.65
N GLU A 14 -5.36 -8.31 16.34
CA GLU A 14 -4.46 -9.33 15.80
C GLU A 14 -3.33 -8.68 15.02
N GLU A 15 -2.22 -9.40 14.87
CA GLU A 15 -1.14 -8.98 13.99
C GLU A 15 -1.61 -8.91 12.54
N ALA A 16 -1.08 -7.94 11.80
CA ALA A 16 -1.39 -7.78 10.39
C ALA A 16 -1.00 -9.04 9.61
N LYS A 17 -1.78 -9.37 8.57
CA LYS A 17 -1.60 -10.59 7.77
C LYS A 17 -1.51 -10.24 6.29
N ILE A 18 -0.77 -11.05 5.53
CA ILE A 18 -0.74 -10.97 4.08
C ILE A 18 -1.70 -12.02 3.54
N ILE A 19 -2.73 -11.58 2.81
CA ILE A 19 -3.71 -12.45 2.17
C ILE A 19 -3.70 -12.22 0.66
N ASN A 20 -4.36 -13.11 -0.09
CA ASN A 20 -4.68 -12.83 -1.49
C ASN A 20 -5.96 -11.98 -1.60
N SER A 21 -6.09 -11.22 -2.68
CA SER A 21 -7.20 -10.27 -2.89
C SER A 21 -8.57 -10.93 -2.96
N ASP A 22 -8.66 -12.21 -3.33
CA ASP A 22 -9.88 -13.02 -3.36
C ASP A 22 -10.33 -13.49 -1.97
N GLU A 23 -9.45 -13.50 -0.99
CA GLU A 23 -9.76 -13.85 0.40
C GLU A 23 -10.30 -12.64 1.19
N PHE A 24 -10.14 -11.42 0.68
CA PHE A 24 -10.42 -10.18 1.41
C PHE A 24 -11.87 -10.06 1.89
N ASP A 25 -12.85 -10.45 1.06
CA ASP A 25 -14.26 -10.33 1.43
C ASP A 25 -14.61 -11.19 2.65
N SER A 26 -13.97 -12.36 2.80
CA SER A 26 -14.18 -13.23 3.96
C SER A 26 -13.58 -12.61 5.24
N TYR A 27 -12.37 -12.05 5.15
CA TYR A 27 -11.74 -11.39 6.29
C TYR A 27 -12.41 -10.07 6.68
N LYS A 28 -13.03 -9.38 5.71
CA LYS A 28 -13.76 -8.14 5.95
C LYS A 28 -14.97 -8.36 6.86
N ASP A 29 -15.68 -9.48 6.70
CA ASP A 29 -16.79 -9.88 7.57
C ASP A 29 -16.31 -10.19 9.00
N ASP A 30 -15.08 -10.70 9.14
CA ASP A 30 -14.42 -10.93 10.43
C ASP A 30 -13.83 -9.66 11.06
N GLY A 31 -14.04 -8.48 10.45
CA GLY A 31 -13.61 -7.19 10.99
C GLY A 31 -12.20 -6.75 10.58
N TRP A 32 -11.57 -7.42 9.62
CA TRP A 32 -10.30 -6.98 9.03
C TRP A 32 -10.50 -5.82 8.07
N LYS A 33 -9.49 -4.95 8.00
CA LYS A 33 -9.45 -3.76 7.15
C LYS A 33 -8.21 -3.74 6.30
N ASP A 34 -8.29 -3.04 5.18
CA ASP A 34 -7.17 -2.85 4.26
C ASP A 34 -6.23 -1.71 4.64
N SER A 35 -6.62 -0.88 5.59
CA SER A 35 -5.78 0.18 6.14
C SER A 35 -5.76 0.15 7.67
N PRO A 36 -4.60 0.37 8.30
CA PRO A 36 -4.52 0.52 9.74
C PRO A 36 -5.08 1.88 10.21
N ALA A 37 -5.28 2.84 9.28
CA ALA A 37 -5.82 4.16 9.59
C ALA A 37 -7.20 4.08 10.27
N GLU A 38 -8.00 3.06 9.96
CA GLU A 38 -9.31 2.85 10.61
C GLU A 38 -9.23 2.52 12.11
N PHE A 39 -8.08 2.04 12.59
CA PHE A 39 -7.88 1.66 13.99
C PHE A 39 -7.06 2.68 14.77
N CYS A 40 -6.26 3.51 14.08
CA CYS A 40 -5.42 4.52 14.69
C CYS A 40 -6.26 5.68 15.23
N LYS A 41 -6.01 6.09 16.49
CA LYS A 41 -6.55 7.33 17.02
C LYS A 41 -5.56 8.46 16.80
N THR A 42 -6.04 9.61 16.34
CA THR A 42 -5.22 10.82 16.14
C THR A 42 -4.51 11.24 17.43
N THR A 43 -5.14 10.99 18.59
CA THR A 43 -4.60 11.26 19.92
C THR A 43 -3.31 10.49 20.22
N ASP A 44 -3.15 9.29 19.66
CA ASP A 44 -1.96 8.46 19.90
C ASP A 44 -0.72 9.08 19.23
N PHE A 45 -0.93 9.93 18.22
CA PHE A 45 0.09 10.68 17.49
C PHE A 45 0.16 12.15 17.90
N ASN A 46 -0.44 12.51 19.04
CA ASN A 46 -0.51 13.88 19.54
C ASN A 46 -1.16 14.88 18.54
N VAL A 47 -2.10 14.37 17.72
CA VAL A 47 -2.89 15.16 16.76
C VAL A 47 -4.28 15.45 17.35
N ASP A 48 -4.63 16.73 17.44
CA ASP A 48 -5.97 17.16 17.86
C ASP A 48 -7.01 16.70 16.82
N PRO A 49 -8.03 15.92 17.19
CA PRO A 49 -9.10 15.51 16.27
C PRO A 49 -9.85 16.67 15.60
N LYS A 50 -9.81 17.88 16.17
CA LYS A 50 -10.44 19.08 15.61
C LYS A 50 -9.56 19.77 14.56
N ASP A 51 -8.27 19.47 14.54
CA ASP A 51 -7.32 19.99 13.56
C ASP A 51 -7.40 19.17 12.27
N LYS A 52 -8.37 19.51 11.43
CA LYS A 52 -8.72 18.77 10.21
C LYS A 52 -7.52 18.55 9.28
N GLU A 53 -6.63 19.54 9.17
CA GLU A 53 -5.45 19.46 8.31
C GLU A 53 -4.47 18.39 8.79
N LYS A 54 -4.18 18.35 10.10
CA LYS A 54 -3.30 17.32 10.66
C LYS A 54 -3.92 15.94 10.68
N VAL A 55 -5.23 15.85 10.90
CA VAL A 55 -5.95 14.58 10.82
C VAL A 55 -5.86 14.01 9.40
N GLN A 56 -6.07 14.86 8.39
CA GLN A 56 -5.93 14.46 6.99
C GLN A 56 -4.50 14.05 6.65
N ALA A 57 -3.50 14.86 7.03
CA ALA A 57 -2.10 14.56 6.79
C ALA A 57 -1.64 13.23 7.45
N LEU A 58 -2.15 12.92 8.64
CA LEU A 58 -1.89 11.65 9.31
C LEU A 58 -2.51 10.47 8.54
N GLY A 59 -3.76 10.61 8.08
CA GLY A 59 -4.43 9.59 7.26
C GLY A 59 -3.66 9.32 5.97
N GLU A 60 -3.29 10.38 5.23
CA GLU A 60 -2.51 10.28 4.00
C GLU A 60 -1.13 9.62 4.23
N ALA A 61 -0.47 9.92 5.35
CA ALA A 61 0.80 9.29 5.69
C ALA A 61 0.65 7.77 5.97
N ILE A 62 -0.41 7.37 6.69
CA ILE A 62 -0.66 5.96 7.00
C ILE A 62 -1.01 5.18 5.73
N GLU A 63 -1.91 5.71 4.90
CA GLU A 63 -2.27 5.12 3.60
C GLU A 63 -1.04 5.00 2.70
N GLY A 64 -0.23 6.06 2.61
CA GLY A 64 0.99 6.05 1.80
C GLY A 64 1.98 4.97 2.21
N VAL A 65 2.10 4.68 3.51
CA VAL A 65 2.91 3.55 4.00
C VAL A 65 2.28 2.21 3.64
N ALA A 66 0.97 2.05 3.82
CA ALA A 66 0.26 0.82 3.50
C ALA A 66 0.36 0.49 2.00
N ASP A 67 0.12 1.46 1.14
CA ASP A 67 0.22 1.31 -0.31
C ASP A 67 1.64 0.98 -0.77
N ARG A 68 2.66 1.62 -0.18
CA ARG A 68 4.06 1.30 -0.49
C ARG A 68 4.38 -0.16 -0.19
N ILE A 69 3.96 -0.66 0.97
CA ILE A 69 4.21 -2.05 1.38
C ILE A 69 3.43 -3.02 0.49
N ASN A 70 2.16 -2.73 0.19
CA ASN A 70 1.34 -3.52 -0.72
C ASN A 70 1.92 -3.55 -2.14
N GLY A 71 2.46 -2.42 -2.60
CA GLY A 71 3.19 -2.33 -3.85
C GLY A 71 4.41 -3.24 -3.85
N GLU A 72 5.25 -3.18 -2.81
CA GLU A 72 6.44 -4.01 -2.65
C GLU A 72 6.14 -5.51 -2.74
N LEU A 73 5.06 -5.96 -2.10
CA LEU A 73 4.60 -7.35 -2.17
C LEU A 73 4.30 -7.81 -3.60
N ASN A 74 3.85 -6.90 -4.46
CA ASN A 74 3.37 -7.21 -5.80
C ASN A 74 4.29 -6.79 -6.94
N VAL A 75 5.42 -6.10 -6.69
CA VAL A 75 6.36 -5.67 -7.75
C VAL A 75 6.77 -6.82 -8.68
N ASN A 76 6.87 -8.05 -8.16
CA ASN A 76 7.27 -9.21 -8.96
C ASN A 76 6.16 -9.78 -9.87
N VAL A 77 4.90 -9.42 -9.62
CA VAL A 77 3.74 -9.88 -10.40
C VAL A 77 3.12 -8.76 -11.23
N MET A 78 3.42 -7.50 -10.93
CA MET A 78 3.01 -6.34 -11.72
C MET A 78 3.53 -6.42 -13.16
N ASP A 79 2.70 -5.96 -14.10
CA ASP A 79 3.06 -5.69 -15.49
C ASP A 79 3.81 -4.35 -15.64
N LYS A 80 4.16 -3.98 -16.87
CA LYS A 80 4.94 -2.76 -17.11
C LYS A 80 4.17 -1.48 -16.75
N GLU A 81 2.87 -1.43 -17.08
CA GLU A 81 2.05 -0.24 -16.88
C GLU A 81 1.81 -0.02 -15.39
N GLN A 82 1.52 -1.10 -14.66
CA GLN A 82 1.39 -1.09 -13.21
C GLN A 82 2.69 -0.64 -12.52
N LEU A 83 3.85 -1.12 -12.98
CA LEU A 83 5.14 -0.68 -12.43
C LEU A 83 5.40 0.81 -12.66
N ALA A 84 5.02 1.36 -13.82
CA ALA A 84 5.20 2.78 -14.12
C ALA A 84 4.25 3.66 -13.31
N MET A 85 2.99 3.25 -13.18
CA MET A 85 2.00 3.93 -12.35
C MET A 85 2.46 3.95 -10.89
N PHE A 86 2.89 2.80 -10.37
CA PHE A 86 3.41 2.70 -9.01
C PHE A 86 4.65 3.59 -8.77
N ALA A 87 5.62 3.60 -9.71
CA ALA A 87 6.80 4.46 -9.60
C ALA A 87 6.44 5.96 -9.61
N LYS A 88 5.45 6.34 -10.40
CA LYS A 88 4.99 7.72 -10.51
C LYS A 88 4.19 8.16 -9.29
N GLU A 89 3.25 7.34 -8.83
CA GLU A 89 2.36 7.68 -7.69
C GLU A 89 3.13 7.74 -6.36
N HIS A 90 4.06 6.81 -6.12
CA HIS A 90 4.75 6.71 -4.83
C HIS A 90 6.11 7.39 -4.78
N PHE A 91 6.79 7.58 -5.91
CA PHE A 91 8.16 8.14 -5.95
C PHE A 91 8.30 9.33 -6.89
N ASN A 92 7.22 9.76 -7.56
CA ASN A 92 7.25 10.78 -8.61
C ASN A 92 8.35 10.51 -9.67
N ALA A 93 8.56 9.22 -9.98
CA ALA A 93 9.63 8.76 -10.85
C ALA A 93 9.05 8.15 -12.14
N ASP A 94 9.49 8.65 -13.29
CA ASP A 94 9.12 8.08 -14.59
C ASP A 94 10.02 6.88 -14.93
N LEU A 95 9.38 5.75 -15.29
CA LEU A 95 10.09 4.57 -15.78
C LEU A 95 10.27 4.61 -17.29
N GLU A 96 11.45 4.18 -17.74
CA GLU A 96 11.74 3.98 -19.15
C GLU A 96 11.05 2.71 -19.69
N MET A 97 9.80 2.85 -20.15
CA MET A 97 8.91 1.76 -20.57
C MET A 97 9.43 0.87 -21.72
N ASN A 98 10.42 1.36 -22.47
CA ASN A 98 11.12 0.60 -23.51
C ASN A 98 11.99 -0.54 -22.93
N LYS A 99 12.29 -0.54 -21.62
CA LYS A 99 13.09 -1.58 -20.96
C LYS A 99 12.32 -2.89 -20.76
N ARG A 100 13.06 -3.99 -20.57
CA ARG A 100 12.50 -5.31 -20.22
C ARG A 100 11.84 -5.24 -18.83
N ILE A 101 10.77 -6.00 -18.64
CA ILE A 101 10.02 -6.04 -17.37
C ILE A 101 10.90 -6.36 -16.15
N GLY A 102 11.87 -7.27 -16.29
CA GLY A 102 12.82 -7.57 -15.22
C GLY A 102 13.71 -6.37 -14.84
N THR A 103 14.03 -5.50 -15.79
CA THR A 103 14.78 -4.26 -15.53
C THR A 103 13.90 -3.22 -14.84
N LEU A 104 12.64 -3.07 -15.28
CA LEU A 104 11.66 -2.19 -14.65
C LEU A 104 11.42 -2.56 -13.19
N ARG A 105 11.21 -3.86 -12.91
CA ARG A 105 11.08 -4.37 -11.53
C ARG A 105 12.30 -4.05 -10.67
N LYS A 106 13.51 -4.17 -11.22
CA LYS A 106 14.75 -3.78 -10.51
C LYS A 106 14.82 -2.28 -10.24
N GLN A 107 14.39 -1.44 -11.18
CA GLN A 107 14.33 0.01 -10.98
C GLN A 107 13.34 0.36 -9.86
N VAL A 108 12.13 -0.19 -9.89
CA VAL A 108 11.13 0.02 -8.84
C VAL A 108 11.64 -0.46 -7.47
N LYS A 109 12.26 -1.64 -7.38
CA LYS A 109 12.85 -2.13 -6.12
C LYS A 109 13.94 -1.21 -5.57
N LYS A 110 14.73 -0.56 -6.45
CA LYS A 110 15.73 0.42 -6.03
C LYS A 110 15.09 1.71 -5.49
N LEU A 111 13.94 2.11 -6.02
CA LEU A 111 13.19 3.25 -5.49
C LEU A 111 12.61 2.92 -4.10
N ILE A 112 12.17 1.68 -3.88
CA ILE A 112 11.61 1.23 -2.59
C ILE A 112 12.66 1.16 -1.47
N GLY A 113 13.85 0.61 -1.76
CA GLY A 113 14.92 0.39 -0.79
C GLY A 113 16.07 1.40 -0.85
N GLY A 114 15.88 2.50 -1.59
CA GLY A 114 16.85 3.58 -1.78
C GLY A 114 16.82 4.60 -0.66
#